data_AF-A0AA37I3M0-F1
#
_entry.id   AF-A0AA37I3M0-F1
#
_cell.length_a   1.000
_cell.length_b   1.000
_cell.length_c   1.000
_cell.angle_alpha   90.00
_cell.angle_beta   90.00
_cell.angle_gamma   90.00
#
_symmetry.space_group_name_H-M   'P 1'
#
loop_
_entity.id
_entity.type
_entity.pdbx_description
1 polymer ?
#
loop_
_entity_poly.entity_id
_entity_poly.type
_entity_poly.pdbx_seq_one_letter_code
_entity_poly.pdbx_strand_id
1 'polypeptide(L)'
;MAGNNIYVQGSYVDIHDNEVVNLSVDKAQVRVGDHQVMSQQSDVPEVKMLVESVDEVRDFFWGDSSMAVIFGVCRDCFQYADNMSQFERDFGCVEGLISNTFRHNPYMRLAVGKWEQQGAKQRVLRLVDAYKNEVSKRLKLQTLTE
;
A
#
# COMPACT_ATOMS: atom_id res chain seq x y z
N MET A 1 -30.49 20.05 6.31
CA MET A 1 -30.13 19.46 5.01
C MET A 1 -30.46 17.99 5.10
N ALA A 2 -31.34 17.50 4.22
CA ALA A 2 -31.80 16.10 4.26
C ALA A 2 -30.68 15.18 3.76
N GLY A 3 -30.29 14.20 4.56
CA GLY A 3 -29.35 13.16 4.15
C GLY A 3 -30.04 12.22 3.16
N ASN A 4 -29.45 12.03 1.99
CA ASN A 4 -29.93 11.04 1.03
C ASN A 4 -29.60 9.64 1.56
N ASN A 5 -30.63 8.87 1.91
CA ASN A 5 -30.50 7.45 2.19
C ASN A 5 -30.36 6.70 0.86
N ILE A 6 -29.21 6.06 0.63
CA ILE A 6 -29.03 5.14 -0.51
C ILE A 6 -29.50 3.77 -0.05
N TYR A 7 -30.63 3.31 -0.56
CA TYR A 7 -31.10 1.94 -0.37
C TYR A 7 -30.50 1.05 -1.46
N VAL A 8 -29.45 0.30 -1.13
CA VAL A 8 -28.93 -0.76 -2.01
C VAL A 8 -29.75 -2.01 -1.77
N GLN A 9 -30.70 -2.31 -2.67
CA GLN A 9 -31.40 -3.60 -2.69
C GLN A 9 -30.70 -4.56 -3.66
N GLY A 10 -30.19 -5.67 -3.14
CA GLY A 10 -30.01 -6.89 -3.94
C GLY A 10 -28.62 -7.22 -4.49
N SER A 11 -27.53 -6.76 -3.87
CA SER A 11 -26.18 -7.28 -4.20
C SER A 11 -25.69 -8.18 -3.06
N TYR A 12 -25.80 -9.50 -3.23
CA TYR A 12 -25.18 -10.48 -2.35
C TYR A 12 -23.74 -10.72 -2.83
N VAL A 13 -22.77 -10.59 -1.92
CA VAL A 13 -21.40 -11.03 -2.14
C VAL A 13 -21.23 -12.30 -1.32
N ASP A 14 -21.04 -13.43 -2.00
CA ASP A 14 -20.74 -14.69 -1.35
C ASP A 14 -19.25 -14.71 -0.99
N ILE A 15 -18.94 -14.72 0.30
CA ILE A 15 -17.57 -14.73 0.80
C ILE A 15 -17.29 -16.14 1.28
N HIS A 16 -16.34 -16.81 0.64
CA HIS A 16 -15.93 -18.16 1.05
C HIS A 16 -14.92 -18.08 2.19
N ASP A 17 -14.81 -19.15 2.99
CA ASP A 17 -13.98 -19.19 4.18
C ASP A 17 -12.54 -18.70 3.91
N ASN A 18 -12.06 -17.80 4.77
CA ASN A 18 -10.74 -17.13 4.74
C ASN A 18 -10.53 -16.04 3.68
N GLU A 19 -11.57 -15.54 3.02
CA GLU A 19 -11.46 -14.37 2.14
C GLU A 19 -11.66 -13.05 2.90
N VAL A 20 -10.70 -12.13 2.76
CA VAL A 20 -10.78 -10.77 3.33
C VAL A 20 -11.41 -9.85 2.31
N VAL A 21 -12.57 -9.27 2.64
CA VAL A 21 -13.24 -8.25 1.82
C VAL A 21 -13.01 -6.88 2.41
N ASN A 22 -12.28 -6.04 1.68
CA ASN A 22 -12.04 -4.65 2.06
C ASN A 22 -13.14 -3.76 1.48
N LEU A 23 -14.00 -3.23 2.35
CA LEU A 23 -15.02 -2.25 2.00
C LEU A 23 -14.58 -0.87 2.46
N SER A 24 -14.38 0.06 1.53
CA SER A 24 -14.15 1.47 1.85
C SER A 24 -15.44 2.27 1.63
N VAL A 25 -15.79 3.10 2.60
CA VAL A 25 -16.98 3.96 2.52
C VAL A 25 -16.58 5.38 2.91
N ASP A 26 -16.69 6.31 1.98
CA ASP A 26 -16.49 7.74 2.26
C ASP A 26 -17.78 8.30 2.87
N LYS A 27 -17.74 8.60 4.19
CA LYS A 27 -18.79 9.29 4.97
C LYS A 27 -20.01 8.48 5.43
N ALA A 28 -20.01 7.15 5.32
CA ALA A 28 -21.05 6.31 5.90
C ALA A 28 -20.50 5.32 6.93
N GLN A 29 -21.33 4.95 7.91
CA GLN A 29 -21.00 3.91 8.87
C GLN A 29 -21.39 2.54 8.32
N VAL A 30 -20.44 1.61 8.32
CA VAL A 30 -20.71 0.19 8.06
C VAL A 30 -21.14 -0.46 9.37
N ARG A 31 -22.31 -1.09 9.37
CA ARG A 31 -22.79 -1.93 10.49
C ARG A 31 -22.79 -3.38 10.05
N VAL A 32 -22.18 -4.26 10.85
CA VAL A 32 -22.16 -5.71 10.62
C VAL A 32 -22.90 -6.37 11.80
N GLY A 33 -24.18 -6.72 11.58
CA GLY A 33 -25.06 -7.25 12.64
C GLY A 33 -25.30 -6.24 13.78
N ASP A 34 -25.43 -6.75 15.01
CA ASP A 34 -25.62 -5.94 16.23
C ASP A 34 -24.32 -5.30 16.76
N HIS A 35 -23.19 -5.57 16.10
CA HIS A 35 -21.92 -4.97 16.46
C HIS A 35 -21.69 -3.72 15.61
N GLN A 36 -21.66 -2.56 16.27
CA GLN A 36 -21.02 -1.39 15.66
C GLN A 36 -19.54 -1.72 15.52
N VAL A 37 -19.07 -1.89 14.29
CA VAL A 37 -17.65 -1.84 13.99
C VAL A 37 -17.23 -0.41 14.29
N MET A 38 -16.61 -0.19 15.45
CA MET A 38 -15.94 1.07 15.73
C MET A 38 -15.00 1.32 14.54
N SER A 39 -15.07 2.51 13.95
CA SER A 39 -14.13 2.93 12.93
C SER A 39 -12.73 2.83 13.53
N GLN A 40 -12.03 1.74 13.30
CA GLN A 40 -10.59 1.73 13.43
C GLN A 40 -10.11 2.81 12.44
N GLN A 41 -9.45 3.84 12.95
CA GLN A 41 -8.62 4.70 12.09
C GLN A 41 -7.82 3.74 11.23
N SER A 42 -8.08 3.78 9.93
CA SER A 42 -7.37 2.93 8.98
C SER A 42 -5.90 3.32 9.11
N ASP A 43 -5.05 2.43 9.60
CA ASP A 43 -3.58 2.58 9.72
C ASP A 43 -2.90 2.65 8.34
N VAL A 44 -3.56 3.25 7.34
CA VAL A 44 -3.05 3.47 6.00
C VAL A 44 -2.21 4.75 6.06
N PRO A 45 -0.90 4.67 5.80
CA PRO A 45 -0.05 5.85 5.82
C PRO A 45 -0.54 6.90 4.82
N GLU A 46 -0.50 8.16 5.20
CA GLU A 46 -0.67 9.25 4.24
C GLU A 46 0.40 9.16 3.14
N VAL A 47 0.02 9.43 1.89
CA VAL A 47 0.94 9.42 0.74
C VAL A 47 2.16 10.32 1.01
N LYS A 48 1.95 11.47 1.67
CA LYS A 48 3.03 12.38 2.06
C LYS A 48 4.08 11.70 2.93
N MET A 49 3.66 10.90 3.92
CA MET A 49 4.58 10.13 4.76
C MET A 49 5.37 9.10 3.93
N LEU A 50 4.69 8.39 3.03
CA LEU A 50 5.34 7.40 2.18
C LEU A 50 6.41 8.05 1.30
N VAL A 51 6.13 9.22 0.73
CA VAL A 51 7.08 10.00 -0.08
C VAL A 51 8.26 10.47 0.77
N GLU A 52 8.02 11.06 1.94
CA GLU A 52 9.11 11.52 2.82
C GLU A 52 9.99 10.37 3.32
N SER A 53 9.43 9.17 3.48
CA SER A 53 10.19 7.98 3.88
C SER A 53 11.18 7.53 2.81
N VAL A 54 10.97 7.91 1.54
CA VAL A 54 11.90 7.57 0.45
C VAL A 54 13.22 8.29 0.62
N ASP A 55 13.21 9.55 1.05
CA ASP A 55 14.42 10.36 1.19
C ASP A 55 15.37 9.78 2.26
N GLU A 56 14.82 9.19 3.32
CA GLU A 56 15.59 8.54 4.41
C GLU A 56 16.27 7.23 3.98
N VAL A 57 15.81 6.60 2.90
CA VAL A 57 16.38 5.34 2.40
C VAL A 57 17.13 5.50 1.09
N ARG A 58 17.39 6.73 0.65
CA ARG A 58 18.09 7.00 -0.62
C ARG A 58 19.48 6.38 -0.70
N ASP A 59 20.17 6.20 0.42
CA ASP A 59 21.49 5.56 0.45
C ASP A 59 21.46 4.09 -0.02
N PHE A 60 20.29 3.46 -0.03
CA PHE A 60 20.09 2.10 -0.55
C PHE A 60 19.82 2.06 -2.06
N PHE A 61 19.67 3.21 -2.72
CA PHE A 61 19.28 3.29 -4.12
C PHE A 61 20.46 3.01 -5.04
N TRP A 62 20.19 2.31 -6.14
CA TRP A 62 21.18 2.05 -7.20
C TRP A 62 20.73 2.58 -8.58
N GLY A 63 19.68 3.40 -8.60
CA GLY A 63 19.04 3.93 -9.80
C GLY A 63 17.52 3.80 -9.74
N ASP A 64 16.85 4.18 -10.82
CA ASP A 64 15.39 4.37 -10.83
C ASP A 64 14.59 3.09 -10.53
N SER A 65 15.14 1.91 -10.81
CA SER A 65 14.51 0.63 -10.44
C SER A 65 14.31 0.45 -8.93
N SER A 66 14.99 1.25 -8.10
CA SER A 66 14.76 1.30 -6.65
C SER A 66 13.32 1.76 -6.35
N MET A 67 12.75 2.68 -7.15
CA MET A 67 11.36 3.11 -6.99
C MET A 67 10.34 2.01 -7.29
N ALA A 68 10.68 1.04 -8.14
CA ALA A 68 9.84 -0.14 -8.35
C ALA A 68 9.82 -1.09 -7.14
N VAL A 69 10.90 -1.10 -6.35
CA VAL A 69 10.93 -1.78 -5.06
C VAL A 69 10.04 -1.05 -4.06
N ILE A 70 10.15 0.28 -3.98
CA ILE A 70 9.29 1.12 -3.13
C ILE A 70 7.82 0.88 -3.46
N PHE A 71 7.45 0.90 -4.75
CA PHE A 71 6.08 0.61 -5.18
C PHE A 71 5.59 -0.75 -4.68
N GLY A 72 6.39 -1.82 -4.84
CA GLY A 72 6.03 -3.14 -4.34
C GLY A 72 5.79 -3.17 -2.83
N VAL A 73 6.62 -2.46 -2.06
CA VAL A 73 6.43 -2.33 -0.61
C VAL A 73 5.16 -1.55 -0.27
N CYS A 74 4.92 -0.40 -0.90
CA CYS A 74 3.71 0.38 -0.69
C CYS A 74 2.44 -0.44 -0.99
N ARG A 75 2.43 -1.15 -2.12
CA ARG A 75 1.34 -2.02 -2.56
C ARG A 75 1.06 -3.14 -1.56
N ASP A 76 2.09 -3.85 -1.13
CA ASP A 76 1.92 -5.11 -0.38
C ASP A 76 1.94 -4.94 1.15
N CYS A 77 2.61 -3.91 1.66
CA CYS A 77 2.84 -3.73 3.10
C CYS A 77 2.05 -2.56 3.70
N PHE A 78 1.62 -1.60 2.87
CA PHE A 78 1.01 -0.35 3.34
C PHE A 78 -0.31 -0.01 2.65
N GLN A 79 -0.93 -1.01 1.99
CA GLN A 79 -2.24 -0.91 1.35
C GLN A 79 -2.35 0.26 0.34
N TYR A 80 -1.23 0.70 -0.23
CA TYR A 80 -1.25 1.65 -1.33
C TYR A 80 -1.88 0.97 -2.55
N ALA A 81 -2.80 1.65 -3.23
CA ALA A 81 -3.51 1.07 -4.37
C ALA A 81 -2.53 0.56 -5.44
N ASP A 82 -2.85 -0.56 -6.10
CA ASP A 82 -2.04 -1.15 -7.18
C ASP A 82 -2.17 -0.36 -8.50
N ASN A 83 -1.89 0.95 -8.44
CA ASN A 83 -1.92 1.87 -9.56
C ASN A 83 -0.54 2.47 -9.75
N MET A 84 0.24 1.84 -10.64
CA MET A 84 1.60 2.27 -10.96
C MET A 84 1.66 3.72 -11.45
N SER A 85 0.71 4.15 -12.28
CA SER A 85 0.71 5.52 -12.81
C SER A 85 0.40 6.57 -11.74
N GLN A 86 -0.44 6.23 -10.74
CA GLN A 86 -0.67 7.11 -9.60
C GLN A 86 0.59 7.19 -8.73
N PHE A 87 1.22 6.05 -8.44
CA PHE A 87 2.49 6.01 -7.71
C PHE A 87 3.55 6.85 -8.40
N GLU A 88 3.71 6.70 -9.72
CA GLU A 88 4.71 7.45 -10.48
C GLU A 88 4.48 8.97 -10.37
N ARG A 89 3.22 9.43 -10.36
CA ARG A 89 2.90 10.85 -10.13
C ARG A 89 3.20 11.30 -8.71
N ASP A 90 2.74 10.55 -7.72
CA ASP A 90 2.87 10.91 -6.29
C ASP A 90 4.35 10.99 -5.87
N PHE A 91 5.18 10.10 -6.40
CA PHE A 91 6.60 9.99 -6.07
C PHE A 91 7.53 10.69 -7.08
N GLY A 92 6.98 11.41 -8.07
CA GLY A 92 7.78 12.14 -9.06
C GLY A 92 8.67 11.25 -9.93
N CYS A 93 8.23 10.03 -10.24
CA CYS A 93 8.94 9.11 -11.12
C CYS A 93 8.69 9.44 -12.59
N VAL A 94 9.58 8.97 -13.47
CA VAL A 94 9.35 8.98 -14.92
C VAL A 94 8.17 8.05 -15.25
N GLU A 95 7.30 8.48 -16.17
CA GLU A 95 6.15 7.70 -16.61
C GLU A 95 6.56 6.33 -17.18
N GLY A 96 5.89 5.27 -16.72
CA GLY A 96 6.13 3.90 -17.16
C GLY A 96 7.36 3.23 -16.54
N LEU A 97 8.09 3.91 -15.65
CA LEU A 97 9.24 3.37 -14.92
C LEU A 97 8.93 2.03 -14.25
N ILE A 98 7.83 1.95 -13.52
CA ILE A 98 7.48 0.77 -12.73
C ILE A 98 7.13 -0.38 -13.67
N SER A 99 6.26 -0.11 -14.66
CA SER A 99 5.84 -1.09 -15.66
C SER A 99 7.02 -1.67 -16.44
N ASN A 100 7.98 -0.82 -16.82
CA ASN A 100 9.18 -1.21 -17.55
C ASN A 100 10.13 -2.03 -16.66
N THR A 101 10.29 -1.64 -15.40
CA THR A 101 11.11 -2.40 -14.44
C THR A 101 10.52 -3.79 -14.20
N PHE A 102 9.20 -3.90 -14.03
CA PHE A 102 8.51 -5.17 -13.82
C PHE A 102 8.53 -6.07 -15.06
N ARG A 103 8.59 -5.50 -16.27
CA ARG A 103 8.77 -6.26 -17.51
C ARG A 103 10.11 -7.00 -17.53
N HIS A 104 11.17 -6.37 -17.04
CA HIS A 104 12.51 -6.95 -16.98
C HIS A 104 12.78 -7.76 -15.70
N ASN A 105 11.94 -7.60 -14.67
CA ASN A 105 12.03 -8.31 -13.39
C ASN A 105 10.65 -8.91 -13.03
N PRO A 106 10.21 -9.99 -13.71
CA PRO A 106 8.85 -10.49 -13.58
C PRO A 106 8.44 -10.89 -12.15
N TYR A 107 9.40 -11.28 -11.31
CA TYR A 107 9.14 -11.62 -9.91
C TYR A 107 8.54 -10.47 -9.10
N MET A 108 8.79 -9.20 -9.49
CA MET A 108 8.27 -8.03 -8.78
C MET A 108 6.74 -7.86 -8.92
N ARG A 109 6.11 -8.58 -9.87
CA ARG A 109 4.65 -8.69 -9.97
C ARG A 109 4.04 -9.53 -8.86
N LEU A 110 4.83 -10.40 -8.24
CA LEU A 110 4.40 -11.18 -7.08
C LEU A 110 4.45 -10.32 -5.82
N ALA A 111 3.82 -10.78 -4.75
CA ALA A 111 3.93 -10.16 -3.43
C ALA A 111 5.39 -10.10 -2.97
N VAL A 112 5.81 -9.02 -2.32
CA VAL A 112 7.18 -8.78 -1.82
C VAL A 112 7.71 -9.96 -0.99
N GLY A 113 6.86 -10.59 -0.18
CA GLY A 113 7.24 -11.77 0.62
C GLY A 113 7.67 -13.00 -0.20
N LYS A 114 7.42 -13.02 -1.52
CA LYS A 114 7.84 -14.09 -2.43
C LYS A 114 9.12 -13.76 -3.20
N TRP A 115 9.62 -12.53 -3.15
CA TRP A 115 10.70 -12.07 -4.03
C TRP A 115 12.02 -12.81 -3.78
N GLU A 116 12.37 -13.05 -2.52
CA GLU A 116 13.60 -13.79 -2.17
C GLU A 116 13.59 -15.21 -2.76
N GLN A 117 12.47 -15.93 -2.62
CA GLN A 117 12.30 -17.28 -3.17
C GLN A 117 12.37 -17.31 -4.70
N GLN A 118 12.14 -16.17 -5.35
CA GLN A 118 12.20 -16.00 -6.81
C GLN A 118 13.54 -15.43 -7.29
N GLY A 119 14.55 -15.41 -6.42
CA GLY A 119 15.91 -15.01 -6.77
C GLY A 119 16.15 -13.50 -6.77
N ALA A 120 15.34 -12.73 -6.04
CA ALA A 120 15.61 -11.31 -5.85
C ALA A 120 17.00 -11.09 -5.25
N LYS A 121 17.72 -10.10 -5.77
CA LYS A 121 19.08 -9.80 -5.31
C LYS A 121 19.03 -9.25 -3.88
N GLN A 122 20.06 -9.56 -3.08
CA GLN A 122 20.17 -9.10 -1.68
C GLN A 122 20.01 -7.57 -1.52
N ARG A 123 20.49 -6.77 -2.47
CA ARG A 123 20.29 -5.31 -2.44
C ARG A 123 18.82 -4.88 -2.50
N VAL A 124 17.98 -5.64 -3.23
CA VAL A 124 16.52 -5.39 -3.32
C VAL A 124 15.89 -5.66 -1.96
N LEU A 125 16.22 -6.81 -1.35
CA LEU A 125 15.69 -7.20 -0.04
C LEU A 125 16.09 -6.20 1.06
N ARG A 126 17.34 -5.73 1.04
CA ARG A 126 17.79 -4.67 1.97
C ARG A 126 17.01 -3.38 1.82
N LEU A 127 16.69 -2.96 0.60
CA LEU A 127 15.87 -1.78 0.36
C LEU A 127 14.43 -1.98 0.83
N VAL A 128 13.85 -3.17 0.60
CA VAL A 128 12.54 -3.54 1.14
C VAL A 128 12.52 -3.38 2.66
N ASP A 129 13.48 -3.97 3.36
CA ASP A 129 13.55 -3.93 4.82
C ASP A 129 13.77 -2.51 5.35
N ALA A 130 14.70 -1.76 4.74
CA ALA A 130 15.00 -0.39 5.12
C ALA A 130 13.75 0.50 5.01
N TYR A 131 13.05 0.45 3.88
CA TYR A 131 11.86 1.28 3.66
C TYR A 131 10.69 0.86 4.54
N LYS A 132 10.43 -0.44 4.70
CA LYS A 132 9.40 -0.93 5.63
C LYS A 132 9.64 -0.45 7.06
N ASN A 133 10.88 -0.52 7.52
CA ASN A 133 11.25 -0.10 8.87
C ASN A 133 11.05 1.40 9.07
N GLU A 134 11.42 2.23 8.09
CA GLU A 134 11.26 3.68 8.19
C GLU A 134 9.78 4.11 8.20
N VAL A 135 8.95 3.57 7.30
CA VAL A 135 7.50 3.86 7.31
C VAL A 135 6.87 3.40 8.63
N SER A 136 7.21 2.20 9.10
CA SER A 136 6.70 1.67 10.37
C SER A 136 7.12 2.52 11.58
N LYS A 137 8.33 3.07 11.57
CA LYS A 137 8.82 3.99 12.59
C LYS A 137 8.01 5.29 12.60
N ARG A 138 7.71 5.86 11.43
CA ARG A 138 6.89 7.08 11.32
C ARG A 138 5.44 6.88 11.77
N LEU A 139 4.82 5.75 11.42
CA LEU A 139 3.48 5.40 11.91
C LEU A 139 3.43 5.30 13.45
N LYS A 140 4.44 4.68 14.07
CA LYS A 140 4.55 4.60 15.53
C LYS A 140 4.74 5.97 16.19
N LEU A 141 5.44 6.89 15.53
CA LEU A 141 5.61 8.25 16.05
C LEU A 141 4.30 9.03 16.00
N GLN A 142 3.50 8.90 14.94
CA GLN A 142 2.20 9.57 14.85
C GLN A 142 1.24 9.14 15.96
N THR A 143 1.14 7.83 16.22
CA THR A 143 0.26 7.26 17.26
C THR A 143 0.66 7.63 18.70
N LEU A 144 1.87 8.14 18.94
CA LEU A 144 2.32 8.63 20.25
C LEU A 144 2.05 10.14 20.47
N THR A 145 1.71 10.86 19.40
CA THR A 145 1.42 12.30 19.44
C THR A 145 -0.07 12.63 19.45
N GLU A 146 -0.93 11.62 19.34
CA GLU A 146 -2.41 11.72 19.49
C GLU A 146 -2.84 11.32 20.90
#